data_AF-A0A210R2A3-F1
#
_entry.id   AF-A0A210R2A3-F1
#
_cell.length_a   1.000
_cell.length_b   1.000
_cell.length_c   1.000
_cell.angle_alpha   90.00
_cell.angle_beta   90.00
_cell.angle_gamma   90.00
#
_symmetry.space_group_name_H-M   'P 1'
#
loop_
_entity.id
_entity.type
_entity.pdbx_description
1 polymer ?
#
loop_
_entity_poly.entity_id
_entity_poly.type
_entity_poly.pdbx_seq_one_letter_code
_entity_poly.pdbx_strand_id
1 'polypeptide(L)'
;MALFRVVFAFVVLGGVVCLPRRFLFQDRCTQDPETGHSHINHPDNGPTDYDVDMTCKNGTIYWNYPTGTIDLHFKGDHAFTVCFLDDLGADYLQFTDITRPGAPKMFPAFERDDPEKEYCVTSVNNILVVKMHAPQQTYMASLFYHLR
;
A
#
# COMPACT_ATOMS: atom_id res chain seq x y z
N MET A 1 -5.05 18.33 -59.93
CA MET A 1 -4.56 17.14 -59.20
C MET A 1 -3.35 17.56 -58.38
N ALA A 2 -3.55 17.87 -57.10
CA ALA A 2 -2.48 18.26 -56.18
C ALA A 2 -2.30 17.12 -55.16
N LEU A 3 -1.09 16.54 -55.16
CA LEU A 3 -0.70 15.38 -54.38
C LEU A 3 -0.34 15.85 -52.96
N PHE A 4 -1.26 15.73 -52.01
CA PHE A 4 -0.95 15.87 -50.58
C PHE A 4 -0.29 14.58 -50.08
N ARG A 5 1.00 14.62 -49.77
CA ARG A 5 1.68 13.60 -48.96
C ARG A 5 2.45 14.31 -47.86
N VAL A 6 1.77 14.52 -46.73
CA VAL A 6 2.42 14.88 -45.47
C VAL A 6 2.94 13.59 -44.86
N VAL A 7 4.24 13.36 -44.97
CA VAL A 7 4.94 12.27 -44.27
C VAL A 7 5.19 12.75 -42.84
N PHE A 8 4.37 12.30 -41.90
CA PHE A 8 4.66 12.45 -40.47
C PHE A 8 5.74 11.43 -40.09
N ALA A 9 6.99 11.90 -40.09
CA ALA A 9 8.09 11.17 -39.48
C ALA A 9 7.99 11.33 -37.95
N PHE A 10 7.44 10.33 -37.26
CA PHE A 10 7.61 10.21 -35.82
C PHE A 10 9.03 9.75 -35.53
N VAL A 11 9.86 10.73 -35.17
CA VAL A 11 11.19 10.49 -34.61
C VAL A 11 11.01 9.85 -33.23
N VAL A 12 11.26 8.54 -33.16
CA VAL A 12 11.41 7.80 -31.90
C VAL A 12 12.76 8.21 -31.30
N LEU A 13 12.78 9.33 -30.57
CA LEU A 13 13.90 9.67 -29.70
C LEU A 13 13.81 8.77 -28.47
N GLY A 14 14.74 7.82 -28.38
CA GLY A 14 15.02 7.00 -27.21
C GLY A 14 15.43 7.84 -26.00
N GLY A 15 14.46 8.51 -25.41
CA GLY A 15 14.52 8.91 -24.02
C GLY A 15 14.29 7.67 -23.18
N VAL A 16 15.35 7.14 -22.58
CA VAL A 16 15.22 6.43 -21.31
C VAL A 16 14.50 7.42 -20.40
N VAL A 17 13.19 7.27 -20.26
CA VAL A 17 12.41 8.05 -19.32
C VAL A 17 12.85 7.52 -17.96
N CYS A 18 13.93 8.11 -17.43
CA CYS A 18 14.15 8.17 -16.00
C CYS A 18 12.96 8.96 -15.44
N LEU A 19 11.82 8.28 -15.26
CA LEU A 19 10.76 8.77 -14.42
C LEU A 19 11.43 9.02 -13.07
N PRO A 20 11.51 10.27 -12.59
CA PRO A 20 12.05 10.50 -11.27
C PRO A 20 11.19 9.67 -10.31
N ARG A 21 11.84 8.90 -9.43
CA ARG A 21 11.21 8.08 -8.36
C ARG A 21 10.09 8.79 -7.59
N ARG A 22 9.99 10.11 -7.70
CA ARG A 22 8.96 10.97 -7.10
C ARG A 22 7.56 10.91 -7.73
N PHE A 23 7.37 10.31 -8.92
CA PHE A 23 6.05 10.34 -9.58
C PHE A 23 5.09 9.19 -9.22
N LEU A 24 5.56 8.11 -8.60
CA LEU A 24 4.71 6.96 -8.25
C LEU A 24 4.24 6.96 -6.77
N PHE A 25 4.79 7.84 -5.93
CA PHE A 25 4.56 7.85 -4.47
C PHE A 25 4.08 9.21 -3.94
N GLN A 26 3.60 10.10 -4.81
CA GLN A 26 3.10 11.43 -4.43
C GLN A 26 1.56 11.54 -4.49
N ASP A 27 0.84 10.42 -4.55
CA ASP A 27 -0.57 10.47 -4.22
C ASP A 27 -0.68 10.66 -2.70
N ARG A 28 -1.48 11.64 -2.27
CA ARG A 28 -1.77 11.91 -0.85
C ARG A 28 -2.33 10.68 -0.12
N CYS A 29 -2.86 9.72 -0.87
CA CYS A 29 -3.44 8.49 -0.38
C CYS A 29 -2.45 7.32 -0.31
N THR A 30 -1.23 7.50 -0.82
CA THR A 30 -0.14 6.56 -0.65
C THR A 30 0.46 6.72 0.74
N GLN A 31 0.37 5.67 1.54
CA GLN A 31 1.09 5.56 2.80
C GLN A 31 2.50 5.08 2.47
N ASP A 32 3.45 6.02 2.42
CA ASP A 32 4.88 5.74 2.33
C ASP A 32 5.52 6.00 3.69
N PRO A 33 5.84 4.95 4.44
CA PRO A 33 6.46 5.07 5.75
C PRO A 33 7.83 5.80 5.69
N GLU A 34 8.47 5.96 4.51
CA GLU A 34 9.77 6.64 4.38
C GLU A 34 9.68 8.17 4.48
N THR A 35 8.56 8.77 4.07
CA THR A 35 8.45 10.24 3.97
C THR A 35 8.06 10.92 5.29
N GLY A 36 7.56 10.14 6.26
CA GLY A 36 7.24 10.59 7.60
C GLY A 36 8.45 10.57 8.54
N HIS A 37 9.43 11.45 8.35
CA HIS A 37 10.47 11.84 9.34
C HIS A 37 10.93 10.77 10.37
N SER A 38 11.14 9.54 9.93
CA SER A 38 11.77 8.51 10.75
C SER A 38 12.59 7.63 9.83
N HIS A 39 13.89 7.87 9.83
CA HIS A 39 14.85 6.87 9.39
C HIS A 39 14.72 5.67 10.32
N ILE A 40 13.88 4.69 9.98
CA ILE A 40 13.69 3.47 10.78
C ILE A 40 14.91 2.55 10.57
N ASN A 41 16.00 2.89 11.27
CA ASN A 41 16.84 1.87 11.90
C ASN A 41 16.32 1.72 13.33
N HIS A 42 15.28 0.91 13.55
CA HIS A 42 14.90 0.51 14.90
C HIS A 42 14.90 -1.01 15.03
N PRO A 43 16.01 -1.58 15.52
CA PRO A 43 16.07 -2.98 15.91
C PRO A 43 15.23 -3.31 17.16
N ASP A 44 14.80 -2.32 17.96
CA ASP A 44 14.32 -2.59 19.34
C ASP A 44 13.08 -1.81 19.84
N ASN A 45 12.37 -1.01 19.04
CA ASN A 45 11.33 -0.10 19.57
C ASN A 45 9.98 -0.20 18.84
N GLY A 46 9.15 -1.17 19.22
CA GLY A 46 7.70 -1.18 18.99
C GLY A 46 7.21 -1.16 17.52
N PRO A 47 5.90 -1.34 17.28
CA PRO A 47 5.31 -1.06 15.98
C PRO A 47 5.33 0.45 15.70
N THR A 48 5.57 0.84 14.44
CA THR A 48 5.37 2.23 14.03
C THR A 48 3.91 2.45 13.65
N ASP A 49 3.24 3.39 14.32
CA ASP A 49 1.83 3.69 14.08
C ASP A 49 1.65 4.67 12.90
N TYR A 50 0.74 4.36 11.98
CA TYR A 50 0.37 5.21 10.84
C TYR A 50 -1.14 5.42 10.80
N ASP A 51 -1.58 6.67 10.91
CA ASP A 51 -2.99 7.03 10.71
C ASP A 51 -3.29 7.19 9.21
N VAL A 52 -4.27 6.44 8.71
CA VAL A 52 -4.72 6.51 7.33
C VAL A 52 -5.76 7.63 7.19
N ASP A 53 -5.54 8.53 6.22
CA ASP A 53 -6.49 9.59 5.90
C ASP A 53 -7.77 9.02 5.31
N MET A 54 -8.86 9.04 6.08
CA MET A 54 -10.17 8.50 5.65
C MET A 54 -10.83 9.31 4.52
N THR A 55 -10.28 10.46 4.12
CA THR A 55 -10.73 11.14 2.89
C THR A 55 -10.26 10.41 1.62
N CYS A 56 -9.27 9.53 1.75
CA CYS A 56 -8.78 8.65 0.70
C CYS A 56 -9.63 7.39 0.58
N LYS A 57 -10.57 7.40 -0.36
CA LYS A 57 -11.38 6.20 -0.66
C LYS A 57 -10.58 5.06 -1.27
N ASN A 58 -9.48 5.39 -1.95
CA ASN A 58 -8.54 4.44 -2.53
C ASN A 58 -7.15 4.90 -2.14
N GLY A 59 -6.27 3.96 -1.85
CA GLY A 59 -4.86 4.29 -1.70
C GLY A 59 -3.99 3.06 -1.76
N THR A 60 -2.70 3.30 -1.54
CA THR A 60 -1.67 2.27 -1.60
C THR A 60 -0.86 2.33 -0.32
N ILE A 61 -0.55 1.18 0.25
CA ILE A 61 0.43 1.07 1.33
C ILE A 61 1.68 0.49 0.72
N TYR A 62 2.80 1.22 0.85
CA TYR A 62 4.08 0.80 0.31
C TYR A 62 5.02 0.34 1.43
N TRP A 63 5.75 -0.74 1.16
CA TRP A 63 6.73 -1.31 2.06
C TRP A 63 8.06 -1.48 1.31
N ASN A 64 9.14 -0.88 1.82
CA ASN A 64 10.49 -0.97 1.25
C ASN A 64 11.56 -1.24 2.31
N TYR A 65 11.17 -1.68 3.51
CA TYR A 65 12.10 -1.95 4.59
C TYR A 65 12.50 -3.42 4.64
N PRO A 66 13.77 -3.73 4.94
CA PRO A 66 14.19 -5.13 5.08
C PRO A 66 13.33 -5.86 6.13
N THR A 67 13.15 -5.34 7.34
CA THR A 67 12.32 -5.97 8.39
C THR A 67 11.65 -4.90 9.24
N GLY A 68 10.53 -5.22 9.89
CA GLY A 68 9.87 -4.31 10.82
C GLY A 68 8.40 -4.63 11.06
N THR A 69 7.74 -3.76 11.81
CA THR A 69 6.30 -3.83 12.07
C THR A 69 5.70 -2.43 11.98
N ILE A 70 4.59 -2.30 11.26
CA ILE A 70 3.76 -1.09 11.25
C ILE A 70 2.33 -1.44 11.62
N ASP A 71 1.68 -0.53 12.33
CA ASP A 71 0.26 -0.62 12.68
C ASP A 71 -0.47 0.51 11.93
N LEU A 72 -1.37 0.13 11.02
CA LEU A 72 -2.19 1.05 10.23
C LEU A 72 -3.51 1.30 10.95
N HIS A 73 -3.80 2.56 11.21
CA HIS A 73 -4.99 3.01 11.94
C HIS A 73 -5.96 3.70 11.00
N PHE A 74 -7.09 3.05 10.74
CA PHE A 74 -8.22 3.62 10.03
C PHE A 74 -9.24 4.08 11.06
N LYS A 75 -9.61 5.37 11.07
CA LYS A 75 -10.52 5.98 12.06
C LYS A 75 -11.56 6.85 11.37
N GLY A 76 -12.81 6.40 11.36
CA GLY A 76 -13.92 7.09 10.70
C GLY A 76 -14.98 7.62 11.67
N ASP A 77 -15.91 8.42 11.16
CA ASP A 77 -17.06 8.91 11.93
C ASP A 77 -18.19 7.87 12.06
N HIS A 78 -18.20 6.88 11.16
CA HIS A 78 -19.21 5.82 11.07
C HIS A 78 -18.54 4.47 10.79
N ALA A 79 -19.32 3.39 10.87
CA ALA A 79 -18.84 2.08 10.48
C ALA A 79 -18.51 2.05 8.98
N PHE A 80 -17.30 1.66 8.64
CA PHE A 80 -16.78 1.50 7.28
C PHE A 80 -16.19 0.10 7.08
N THR A 81 -15.99 -0.28 5.82
CA THR A 81 -15.26 -1.50 5.44
C THR A 81 -14.02 -1.13 4.62
N VAL A 82 -12.91 -1.80 4.90
CA VAL A 82 -11.68 -1.66 4.12
C VAL A 82 -11.40 -2.97 3.41
N CYS A 83 -11.24 -2.92 2.09
CA CYS A 83 -10.86 -4.06 1.27
C CYS A 83 -9.41 -3.89 0.82
N PHE A 84 -8.60 -4.92 1.03
CA PHE A 84 -7.19 -4.94 0.69
C PHE A 84 -6.94 -5.88 -0.49
N LEU A 85 -6.07 -5.46 -1.40
CA LEU A 85 -5.67 -6.21 -2.57
C LEU A 85 -4.14 -6.23 -2.64
N ASP A 86 -3.55 -7.38 -2.90
CA ASP A 86 -2.11 -7.47 -3.16
C ASP A 86 -1.82 -6.84 -4.52
N ASP A 87 -0.90 -5.88 -4.53
CA ASP A 87 -0.37 -5.28 -5.76
C ASP A 87 0.99 -5.90 -6.08
N LEU A 88 1.84 -6.02 -5.05
CA LEU A 88 3.17 -6.57 -5.19
C LEU A 88 3.63 -7.19 -3.88
N GLY A 89 3.93 -8.49 -3.89
CA GLY A 89 4.76 -9.12 -2.86
C GLY A 89 4.21 -9.02 -1.43
N ALA A 90 2.90 -8.80 -1.24
CA ALA A 90 2.32 -8.80 0.09
C ALA A 90 2.33 -10.18 0.75
N ASP A 91 2.54 -11.25 -0.01
CA ASP A 91 2.72 -12.63 0.47
C ASP A 91 3.93 -12.81 1.39
N TYR A 92 4.93 -11.91 1.32
CA TYR A 92 6.07 -11.90 2.23
C TYR A 92 5.78 -11.15 3.55
N LEU A 93 4.64 -10.48 3.65
CA LEU A 93 4.21 -9.74 4.83
C LEU A 93 3.20 -10.54 5.65
N GLN A 94 3.34 -10.50 6.96
CA GLN A 94 2.28 -10.94 7.87
C GLN A 94 1.28 -9.79 8.02
N PHE A 95 0.06 -10.01 7.55
CA PHE A 95 -1.02 -9.03 7.61
C PHE A 95 -2.10 -9.49 8.59
N THR A 96 -2.41 -8.65 9.59
CA THR A 96 -3.22 -9.08 10.74
C THR A 96 -4.15 -7.98 11.23
N ASP A 97 -5.43 -8.28 11.39
CA ASP A 97 -6.39 -7.39 12.07
C ASP A 97 -6.19 -7.50 13.60
N ILE A 98 -5.81 -6.38 14.21
CA ILE A 98 -5.56 -6.21 15.65
C ILE A 98 -6.57 -5.26 16.30
N THR A 99 -7.68 -4.95 15.63
CA THR A 99 -8.67 -3.96 16.11
C THR A 99 -9.28 -4.31 17.45
N ARG A 100 -9.47 -5.60 17.74
CA ARG A 100 -10.09 -6.08 18.98
C ARG A 100 -9.03 -6.58 19.95
N PRO A 101 -9.13 -6.25 21.26
CA PRO A 101 -8.30 -6.88 22.27
C PRO A 101 -8.65 -8.38 22.34
N GLY A 102 -7.69 -9.23 21.98
CA GLY A 102 -7.90 -10.67 21.83
C GLY A 102 -6.83 -11.30 20.93
N ALA A 103 -7.12 -12.50 20.42
CA ALA A 103 -6.25 -13.13 19.43
C ALA A 103 -6.32 -12.35 18.11
N PRO A 104 -5.20 -11.82 17.60
CA PRO A 104 -5.16 -11.14 16.31
C PRO A 104 -5.70 -12.05 15.20
N LYS A 105 -6.52 -11.49 14.31
CA LYS A 105 -7.05 -12.24 13.18
C LYS A 105 -6.11 -12.08 12.00
N MET A 106 -5.38 -13.14 11.67
CA MET A 106 -4.52 -13.16 10.49
C MET A 106 -5.39 -13.09 9.22
N PHE A 107 -5.01 -12.23 8.29
CA PHE A 107 -5.58 -12.27 6.95
C PHE A 107 -5.12 -13.56 6.26
N PRO A 108 -5.94 -14.15 5.39
CA PRO A 108 -5.46 -15.24 4.53
C PRO A 108 -4.26 -14.74 3.72
N ALA A 109 -3.33 -15.65 3.41
CA ALA A 109 -2.25 -15.32 2.48
C ALA A 109 -2.85 -14.86 1.15
N PHE A 110 -2.31 -13.79 0.58
CA PHE A 110 -2.71 -13.33 -0.74
C PHE A 110 -2.38 -14.44 -1.76
N GLU A 111 -3.40 -14.89 -2.48
CA GLU A 111 -3.26 -16.03 -3.41
C GLU A 111 -2.67 -15.55 -4.72
N ARG A 112 -1.48 -16.07 -5.09
CA ARG A 112 -0.84 -15.72 -6.38
C ARG A 112 -1.67 -16.12 -7.61
N ASP A 113 -2.58 -17.08 -7.45
CA ASP A 113 -3.42 -17.60 -8.52
C ASP A 113 -4.68 -16.75 -8.77
N ASP A 114 -5.02 -15.83 -7.86
CA ASP A 114 -6.16 -14.91 -7.98
C ASP A 114 -5.74 -13.48 -7.59
N PRO A 115 -5.09 -12.74 -8.51
CA PRO A 115 -4.56 -11.40 -8.23
C PRO A 115 -5.66 -10.33 -8.07
N GLU A 116 -6.92 -10.66 -8.32
CA GLU A 116 -8.06 -9.74 -8.12
C GLU A 116 -8.77 -9.99 -6.77
N LYS A 117 -8.29 -10.95 -5.99
CA LYS A 117 -8.89 -11.33 -4.72
C LYS A 117 -8.69 -10.26 -3.65
N GLU A 118 -9.79 -9.63 -3.27
CA GLU A 118 -9.81 -8.67 -2.16
C GLU A 118 -10.11 -9.35 -0.82
N TYR A 119 -9.47 -8.86 0.24
CA TYR A 119 -9.81 -9.19 1.62
C TYR A 119 -10.41 -7.99 2.34
N CYS A 120 -11.71 -8.09 2.65
CA CYS A 120 -12.45 -7.01 3.29
C CYS A 120 -12.62 -7.23 4.80
N VAL A 121 -12.40 -6.17 5.58
CA VAL A 121 -12.64 -6.14 7.03
C VAL A 121 -13.45 -4.90 7.38
N THR A 122 -14.52 -5.13 8.15
CA THR A 122 -15.38 -4.05 8.66
C THR A 122 -14.84 -3.55 9.99
N SER A 123 -14.79 -2.23 10.12
CA SER A 123 -14.41 -1.52 11.34
C SER A 123 -15.30 -1.89 12.54
N VAL A 124 -14.74 -1.69 13.73
CA VAL A 124 -15.38 -1.92 15.02
C VAL A 124 -15.29 -0.64 15.82
N ASN A 125 -16.43 -0.11 16.27
CA ASN A 125 -16.51 1.21 16.90
C ASN A 125 -15.87 2.32 16.04
N ASN A 126 -16.08 2.23 14.72
CA ASN A 126 -15.54 3.15 13.71
C ASN A 126 -14.00 3.19 13.67
N ILE A 127 -13.34 2.14 14.15
CA ILE A 127 -11.88 1.98 14.13
C ILE A 127 -11.56 0.64 13.48
N LEU A 128 -10.49 0.59 12.69
CA LEU A 128 -9.84 -0.62 12.21
C LEU A 128 -8.34 -0.42 12.38
N VAL A 129 -7.68 -1.37 13.03
CA VAL A 129 -6.22 -1.37 13.17
C VAL A 129 -5.67 -2.63 12.53
N VAL A 130 -4.81 -2.46 11.54
CA VAL A 130 -4.18 -3.57 10.81
C VAL A 130 -2.67 -3.53 10.98
N LYS A 131 -2.10 -4.62 11.46
CA LYS A 131 -0.67 -4.81 11.62
C LYS A 131 -0.08 -5.45 10.37
N MET A 132 0.97 -4.83 9.87
CA MET A 132 1.86 -5.37 8.84
C MET A 132 3.22 -5.66 9.46
N HIS A 133 3.71 -6.88 9.31
CA HIS A 133 5.01 -7.29 9.82
C HIS A 133 5.82 -8.03 8.76
N ALA A 134 7.05 -7.59 8.52
CA ALA A 134 8.02 -8.30 7.68
C ALA A 134 9.01 -9.06 8.58
N PRO A 135 8.87 -10.40 8.73
CA PRO A 135 9.72 -11.20 9.61
C PRO A 135 11.13 -11.44 9.04
N GLN A 136 11.31 -11.23 7.74
CA GLN A 136 12.56 -11.46 7.01
C GLN A 136 12.80 -10.33 5.99
N GLN A 137 14.05 -10.21 5.51
CA GLN A 137 14.45 -9.18 4.54
C GLN A 137 13.54 -9.18 3.30
N THR A 138 12.68 -8.17 3.21
CA THR A 138 11.75 -7.97 2.10
C THR A 138 12.05 -6.61 1.48
N TYR A 139 12.43 -6.55 0.21
CA TYR A 139 12.91 -5.28 -0.38
C TYR A 139 11.81 -4.44 -1.01
N MET A 140 10.63 -5.02 -1.27
CA MET A 140 9.51 -4.28 -1.85
C MET A 140 8.20 -5.05 -1.70
N ALA A 141 7.18 -4.42 -1.14
CA ALA A 141 5.80 -4.88 -1.23
C ALA A 141 4.82 -3.69 -1.32
N SER A 142 3.69 -3.87 -1.97
CA SER A 142 2.60 -2.91 -2.02
C SER A 142 1.24 -3.58 -1.90
N LEU A 143 0.34 -2.90 -1.20
CA LEU A 143 -1.06 -3.29 -1.02
C LEU A 143 -1.95 -2.13 -1.45
N PHE A 144 -2.93 -2.38 -2.29
CA PHE A 144 -4.02 -1.44 -2.50
C PHE A 144 -5.07 -1.60 -1.40
N TYR A 145 -5.65 -0.48 -0.98
CA TYR A 145 -6.83 -0.49 -0.12
C TYR A 145 -7.96 0.35 -0.74
N HIS A 146 -9.19 -0.10 -0.48
CA HIS A 146 -10.41 0.59 -0.87
C HIS A 146 -11.37 0.70 0.32
N LEU A 147 -11.84 1.91 0.61
CA LEU A 147 -12.85 2.20 1.63
C LEU A 147 -14.26 2.12 1.03
N ARG A 148 -15.12 1.31 1.66
CA ARG A 148 -16.54 1.12 1.34
C ARG A 148 -17.44 1.58 2.47
#